data_AF-W4LVK4-F1
#
_entry.id   AF-W4LVK4-F1
#
_cell.length_a   1.000
_cell.length_b   1.000
_cell.length_c   1.000
_cell.angle_alpha   90.00
_cell.angle_beta   90.00
_cell.angle_gamma   90.00
#
_symmetry.space_group_name_H-M   'P 1'
#
loop_
_entity.id
_entity.type
_entity.pdbx_description
1 polymer ?
#
loop_
_entity_poly.entity_id
_entity_poly.type
_entity_poly.pdbx_seq_one_letter_code
_entity_poly.pdbx_strand_id
1 'polypeptide(L)'
;MLKKSDDPYKSLLAYRSTPLQLGYSPSQLLMGRILRTTVPTTRAQREPHIPDLSLVRSRDKTNKARQKKNFHHGARDCCQVIKCGSPRGSAKERCRRRLHQDRILLRQKMAQFVRTDMI
;
A
#
# COMPACT_ATOMS: atom_id res chain seq x y z
N MET A 1 -8.17 -3.58 13.69
CA MET A 1 -8.40 -4.76 14.56
C MET A 1 -8.15 -4.39 16.00
N LEU A 2 -6.96 -3.94 16.39
CA LEU A 2 -6.70 -3.56 17.79
C LEU A 2 -7.60 -2.44 18.36
N LYS A 3 -8.01 -1.47 17.53
CA LYS A 3 -8.94 -0.40 17.94
C LYS A 3 -10.43 -0.78 17.88
N LYS A 4 -10.76 -1.97 17.35
CA LYS A 4 -12.15 -2.37 17.04
C LYS A 4 -12.73 -3.38 18.04
N SER A 5 -11.92 -3.84 18.99
CA SER A 5 -12.24 -4.92 19.91
C SER A 5 -11.98 -4.46 21.34
N ASP A 6 -12.91 -4.74 22.25
CA ASP A 6 -12.79 -4.37 23.67
C ASP A 6 -11.58 -5.03 24.34
N ASP A 7 -11.27 -6.27 23.94
CA ASP A 7 -10.12 -7.02 24.44
C ASP A 7 -9.03 -7.15 23.35
N PRO A 8 -7.84 -6.53 23.54
CA PRO A 8 -6.76 -6.62 22.58
C PRO A 8 -6.24 -8.05 22.41
N TYR A 9 -6.26 -8.89 23.44
CA TYR A 9 -5.73 -10.25 23.38
C TYR A 9 -6.59 -11.17 22.52
N LYS A 10 -7.93 -11.06 22.63
CA LYS A 10 -8.85 -11.77 21.74
C LYS A 10 -8.67 -11.37 20.28
N SER A 11 -8.41 -10.08 20.02
CA SER A 11 -8.16 -9.58 18.67
C SER A 11 -6.88 -10.15 18.06
N LEU A 12 -5.81 -10.25 18.87
CA LEU A 12 -4.54 -10.83 18.45
C LEU A 12 -4.66 -12.33 18.26
N LEU A 13 -5.40 -13.02 19.14
CA LEU A 13 -5.67 -14.45 19.00
C LEU A 13 -6.39 -14.73 17.68
N ALA A 14 -7.46 -13.98 17.38
CA ALA A 14 -8.20 -14.10 16.14
C ALA A 14 -7.29 -13.90 14.92
N TYR A 15 -6.49 -12.82 14.90
CA TYR A 15 -5.55 -12.56 13.81
C TYR A 15 -4.57 -13.72 13.60
N ARG A 16 -4.03 -14.28 14.69
CA ARG A 16 -3.06 -15.38 14.64
C ARG A 16 -3.68 -16.70 14.16
N SER A 17 -4.96 -16.94 14.43
CA SER A 17 -5.65 -18.18 14.07
C SER A 17 -6.39 -18.13 12.73
N THR A 18 -6.68 -16.94 12.20
CA THR A 18 -7.41 -16.80 10.93
C THR A 18 -6.51 -17.12 9.73
N PRO A 19 -6.95 -17.99 8.79
CA PRO A 19 -6.20 -18.24 7.56
C PRO A 19 -6.21 -17.01 6.67
N LEU A 20 -5.04 -16.65 6.14
CA LEU A 20 -4.90 -15.54 5.20
C LEU A 20 -5.22 -16.00 3.77
N GLN A 21 -5.17 -15.09 2.79
CA GLN A 21 -5.26 -15.42 1.35
C GLN A 21 -4.22 -16.45 0.86
N LEU A 22 -3.23 -16.76 1.69
CA LEU A 22 -2.21 -17.79 1.46
C LEU A 22 -2.72 -19.22 1.77
N GLY A 23 -3.84 -19.34 2.49
CA GLY A 23 -4.41 -20.60 2.97
C GLY A 23 -3.92 -21.04 4.36
N TYR A 24 -2.95 -20.33 4.94
CA TYR A 24 -2.37 -20.62 6.26
C TYR A 24 -2.58 -19.46 7.23
N SER A 25 -2.65 -19.78 8.51
CA SER A 25 -2.68 -18.77 9.58
C SER A 25 -1.27 -18.26 9.92
N PRO A 26 -1.14 -17.04 10.48
CA PRO A 26 0.17 -16.53 10.92
C PRO A 26 0.87 -17.47 11.93
N SER A 27 0.12 -18.11 12.83
CA SER A 27 0.69 -19.06 13.78
C SER A 27 1.23 -20.32 13.11
N GLN A 28 0.57 -20.80 12.06
CA GLN A 28 1.04 -21.95 11.29
C GLN A 28 2.31 -21.62 10.52
N LEU A 29 2.41 -20.42 9.96
CA LEU A 29 3.61 -20.00 9.22
C LEU A 29 4.82 -19.80 10.16
N LEU A 30 4.60 -19.32 11.38
CA LEU A 30 5.68 -19.03 12.33
C LEU A 30 6.07 -20.25 13.18
N MET A 31 5.09 -21.00 13.67
CA MET A 31 5.27 -22.07 14.65
C MET A 31 4.92 -23.46 14.10
N GLY A 32 4.44 -23.56 12.86
CA GLY A 32 4.02 -24.84 12.28
C GLY A 32 2.77 -25.44 12.90
N ARG A 33 1.97 -24.70 13.70
CA ARG A 33 0.80 -25.27 14.40
C ARG A 33 -0.39 -24.32 14.47
N ILE A 34 -1.58 -24.89 14.66
CA ILE A 34 -2.81 -24.15 14.93
C ILE A 34 -2.96 -23.93 16.44
N LEU A 35 -3.23 -22.68 16.84
CA LEU A 35 -3.47 -22.32 18.24
C LEU A 35 -4.85 -22.77 18.72
N ARG A 36 -4.98 -23.01 20.03
CA ARG A 36 -6.30 -23.22 20.65
C ARG A 36 -7.06 -21.89 20.66
N THR A 37 -8.27 -21.89 20.09
CA THR A 37 -9.15 -20.72 20.06
C THR A 37 -10.40 -20.98 20.92
N THR A 38 -11.29 -19.99 21.00
CA THR A 38 -12.60 -20.13 21.66
C THR A 38 -13.53 -21.09 20.93
N VAL A 39 -13.28 -21.30 19.63
CA VAL A 39 -14.04 -22.25 18.82
C VAL A 39 -13.51 -23.66 19.09
N PRO A 40 -14.39 -24.64 19.34
CA PRO A 40 -13.96 -26.02 19.49
C PRO A 40 -13.37 -26.53 18.17
N THR A 41 -12.11 -26.97 18.23
CA THR A 41 -11.37 -27.56 17.10
C THR A 41 -10.83 -28.91 17.51
N THR A 42 -10.84 -29.89 16.60
CA THR A 42 -10.36 -31.25 16.85
C THR A 42 -8.86 -31.26 17.15
N ARG A 43 -8.40 -32.14 18.05
CA ARG A 43 -6.97 -32.26 18.39
C ARG A 43 -6.09 -32.55 17.17
N ALA A 44 -6.56 -33.38 16.24
CA ALA A 44 -5.86 -33.72 15.01
C ALA A 44 -5.53 -32.49 14.14
N GLN A 45 -6.40 -31.48 14.10
CA GLN A 45 -6.17 -30.26 13.33
C GLN A 45 -5.14 -29.33 13.98
N ARG A 46 -4.87 -29.50 15.28
CA ARG A 46 -3.91 -28.71 16.04
C ARG A 46 -2.51 -29.32 16.09
N GLU A 47 -2.32 -30.48 15.49
CA GLU A 47 -1.02 -31.12 15.43
C GLU A 47 -0.04 -30.24 14.63
N PRO A 48 1.19 -30.01 15.12
CA PRO A 48 2.19 -29.29 14.37
C PRO A 48 2.50 -29.98 13.04
N HIS A 49 2.38 -29.22 11.96
CA HIS A 49 2.75 -29.62 10.61
C HIS A 49 3.52 -28.47 9.93
N ILE A 50 4.67 -28.80 9.34
CA ILE A 50 5.50 -27.82 8.65
C ILE A 50 4.90 -27.54 7.26
N PRO A 51 4.49 -26.30 6.97
CA PRO A 51 3.91 -25.97 5.66
C PRO A 51 4.96 -26.01 4.55
N ASP A 52 4.53 -26.32 3.33
CA ASP A 52 5.40 -26.23 2.15
C ASP A 52 5.77 -24.76 1.86
N LEU A 53 7.02 -24.43 2.17
CA LEU A 53 7.56 -23.07 2.03
C LEU A 53 7.61 -22.62 0.57
N SER A 54 7.79 -23.54 -0.38
CA SER A 54 7.91 -23.19 -1.81
C SER A 54 6.58 -22.66 -2.36
N LEU A 55 5.48 -23.35 -2.02
CA LEU A 55 4.12 -22.96 -2.36
C LEU A 55 3.74 -21.64 -1.67
N VAL A 56 4.03 -21.51 -0.37
CA VAL A 56 3.73 -20.29 0.40
C VAL A 56 4.43 -19.08 -0.22
N ARG A 57 5.72 -19.18 -0.55
CA ARG A 57 6.49 -18.10 -1.18
C ARG A 57 5.93 -17.72 -2.54
N SER A 58 5.53 -18.70 -3.35
CA SER A 58 4.96 -18.46 -4.68
C SER A 58 3.63 -17.71 -4.58
N ARG A 59 2.73 -18.12 -3.68
CA ARG A 59 1.46 -17.44 -3.41
C ARG A 59 1.63 -16.05 -2.81
N ASP A 60 2.63 -15.87 -1.95
CA ASP A 60 2.92 -14.56 -1.36
C ASP A 60 3.43 -13.57 -2.41
N LYS A 61 4.28 -14.03 -3.33
CA LYS A 61 4.74 -13.22 -4.47
C LYS A 61 3.58 -12.78 -5.37
N THR A 62 2.65 -13.67 -5.70
CA THR A 62 1.48 -13.34 -6.54
C THR A 62 0.54 -12.37 -5.81
N ASN A 63 0.29 -12.59 -4.52
CA ASN A 63 -0.53 -11.71 -3.68
C ASN A 63 0.08 -10.31 -3.57
N LYS A 64 1.38 -10.20 -3.32
CA LYS A 64 2.11 -8.92 -3.28
C LYS A 64 2.07 -8.22 -4.64
N ALA A 65 2.24 -8.94 -5.74
CA ALA A 65 2.14 -8.37 -7.08
C ALA A 65 0.73 -7.83 -7.37
N ARG A 66 -0.33 -8.55 -6.95
CA ARG A 66 -1.72 -8.10 -7.07
C ARG A 66 -1.99 -6.86 -6.23
N GLN A 67 -1.58 -6.86 -4.96
CA GLN A 67 -1.72 -5.71 -4.06
C GLN A 67 -1.00 -4.49 -4.64
N LYS A 68 0.22 -4.68 -5.15
CA LYS A 68 1.00 -3.64 -5.81
C LYS A 68 0.23 -3.03 -6.99
N LYS A 69 -0.32 -3.85 -7.89
CA LYS A 69 -1.16 -3.36 -9.00
C LYS A 69 -2.35 -2.55 -8.46
N ASN A 70 -3.18 -3.17 -7.62
CA ASN A 70 -4.41 -2.57 -7.11
C ASN A 70 -4.18 -1.26 -6.35
N PHE A 71 -3.17 -1.19 -5.48
CA PHE A 71 -2.87 0.01 -4.70
C PHE A 71 -2.27 1.14 -5.56
N HIS A 72 -1.47 0.81 -6.58
CA HIS A 72 -0.92 1.83 -7.49
C HIS A 72 -1.93 2.43 -8.47
N HIS A 73 -3.13 1.85 -8.60
CA HIS A 73 -4.19 2.40 -9.46
C HIS A 73 -4.93 3.58 -8.81
N GLY A 74 -5.01 3.65 -7.47
CA GLY A 74 -5.66 4.75 -6.72
C GLY A 74 -4.72 5.85 -6.21
N ALA A 75 -3.40 5.66 -6.30
CA ALA A 75 -2.42 6.62 -5.79
C ALA A 75 -2.16 7.81 -6.74
N ARG A 76 -2.92 7.96 -7.82
CA ARG A 76 -2.74 9.07 -8.79
C ARG A 76 -3.24 10.41 -8.25
N ASP A 77 -4.14 10.39 -7.25
CA ASP A 77 -4.79 11.61 -6.75
C ASP A 77 -4.31 12.07 -5.36
N CYS A 78 -3.37 11.35 -4.73
CA CYS A 78 -2.72 11.81 -3.48
C CYS A 78 -1.56 12.79 -3.76
N CYS A 79 -1.61 13.54 -4.87
CA CYS A 79 -0.74 14.71 -5.04
C CYS A 79 -1.39 15.95 -4.42
N GLN A 80 -1.72 15.86 -3.13
CA GLN A 80 -1.76 17.03 -2.29
C GLN A 80 -1.00 16.67 -1.02
N VAL A 81 0.08 17.42 -0.81
CA VAL A 81 0.93 17.45 0.39
C VAL A 81 1.46 16.10 0.83
N ILE A 82 2.57 15.62 0.24
CA ILE A 82 3.93 15.62 0.84
C ILE A 82 4.94 15.35 -0.30
N LYS A 83 5.65 16.40 -0.72
CA LYS A 83 6.93 16.45 -1.46
C LYS A 83 7.28 15.23 -2.36
N CYS A 84 6.82 15.32 -3.61
CA CYS A 84 7.41 14.80 -4.85
C CYS A 84 8.53 13.75 -4.74
N GLY A 85 8.16 12.46 -4.67
CA GLY A 85 9.05 11.36 -5.04
C GLY A 85 8.93 11.05 -6.55
N SER A 86 9.91 11.49 -7.34
CA SER A 86 10.23 11.08 -8.73
C SER A 86 9.07 10.82 -9.71
N PRO A 87 8.73 11.76 -10.61
CA PRO A 87 7.71 11.52 -11.63
C PRO A 87 8.21 10.49 -12.66
N ARG A 88 7.40 9.46 -12.95
CA ARG A 88 7.63 8.51 -14.06
C ARG A 88 6.67 8.78 -15.21
N GLY A 89 7.20 8.84 -16.44
CA GLY A 89 6.43 8.94 -17.70
C GLY A 89 6.01 10.36 -18.12
N SER A 90 5.02 10.43 -19.03
CA SER A 90 4.51 11.62 -19.75
C SER A 90 4.03 12.80 -18.86
N ALA A 91 4.04 12.62 -17.54
CA ALA A 91 3.84 13.67 -16.55
C ALA A 91 5.02 14.66 -16.50
N LYS A 92 6.26 14.23 -16.82
CA LYS A 92 7.42 15.14 -16.92
C LYS A 92 7.26 16.15 -18.07
N GLU A 93 6.83 15.68 -19.24
CA GLU A 93 6.59 16.52 -20.43
C GLU A 93 5.52 17.59 -20.16
N ARG A 94 4.43 17.19 -19.49
CA ARG A 94 3.32 18.10 -19.15
C ARG A 94 3.73 19.16 -18.13
N CYS A 95 4.55 18.79 -17.14
CA CYS A 95 5.10 19.74 -16.16
C CYS A 95 6.11 20.69 -16.82
N ARG A 96 6.97 20.20 -17.72
CA ARG A 96 7.90 21.04 -18.50
C ARG A 96 7.17 22.06 -19.37
N ARG A 97 6.10 21.65 -20.08
CA ARG A 97 5.29 22.55 -20.92
C ARG A 97 4.59 23.62 -20.08
N ARG A 98 4.07 23.27 -18.90
CA ARG A 98 3.41 24.21 -17.99
C ARG A 98 4.40 25.24 -17.41
N LEU A 99 5.56 24.79 -16.93
CA LEU A 99 6.62 25.70 -16.46
C LEU A 99 7.18 26.61 -17.58
N HIS A 100 7.22 26.13 -18.82
CA HIS A 100 7.61 26.96 -19.97
C HIS A 100 6.56 28.03 -20.29
N GLN A 101 5.27 27.67 -20.28
CA GLN A 101 4.17 28.64 -20.46
C GLN A 101 4.12 29.68 -19.35
N ASP A 102 4.29 29.28 -18.08
CA ASP A 102 4.32 30.21 -16.94
C ASP A 102 5.49 31.18 -17.05
N ARG A 103 6.67 30.72 -17.51
CA ARG A 103 7.84 31.59 -17.73
C ARG A 103 7.66 32.56 -18.89
N ILE A 104 6.95 32.16 -19.95
CA ILE A 104 6.57 33.05 -21.07
C ILE A 104 5.58 34.10 -20.59
N LEU A 105 4.55 33.69 -19.83
CA LEU A 105 3.55 34.61 -19.29
C LEU A 105 4.17 35.60 -18.32
N LEU A 106 5.10 35.16 -17.46
CA LEU A 106 5.84 36.06 -16.57
C LEU A 106 6.66 37.08 -17.37
N ARG A 107 7.35 36.66 -18.44
CA ARG A 107 8.05 37.58 -19.34
C ARG A 107 7.11 38.59 -20.01
N GLN A 108 5.95 38.14 -20.49
CA GLN A 108 4.96 39.02 -21.11
C GLN A 108 4.37 40.00 -20.11
N LYS A 109 4.07 39.56 -18.88
CA LYS A 109 3.59 40.42 -17.80
C LYS A 109 4.63 41.44 -17.35
N MET A 110 5.90 41.04 -17.21
CA MET A 110 6.99 41.97 -16.90
C MET A 110 7.21 42.99 -18.02
N ALA A 111 7.08 42.57 -19.29
CA ALA A 111 7.15 43.48 -20.42
C ALA A 111 5.92 44.41 -20.53
N GLN A 112 4.75 43.99 -20.03
CA GLN A 112 3.59 44.87 -19.91
C GLN A 112 3.78 45.88 -18.77
N PHE A 113 4.32 45.45 -17.63
CA PHE A 113 4.61 46.31 -16.47
C PHE A 113 5.57 47.45 -16.81
N VAL A 114 6.70 47.17 -17.49
CA VAL A 114 7.64 48.20 -17.95
C VAL A 114 7.02 49.18 -18.98
N ARG A 115 5.97 48.75 -19.70
CA ARG A 115 5.25 49.61 -20.67
C ARG A 115 4.18 50.50 -20.02
N THR A 116 3.69 50.14 -18.83
CA THR A 116 2.66 50.91 -18.12
C THR A 116 3.24 51.94 -17.14
N ASP A 117 4.53 51.85 -16.80
CA ASP A 117 5.22 52.77 -15.87
C ASP A 117 6.02 53.89 -16.58
N MET A 118 5.80 54.12 -17.88
CA MET A 118 6.30 55.29 -18.65
C MET A 118 5.15 56.21 -19.09
N ILE A 119 4.31 56.62 -18.11
CA ILE A 119 3.48 57.83 -18.17
C ILE A 119 3.76 58.63 -16.91
#